data_AF-A0A520EGE9-F1
#
_entry.id   AF-A0A520EGE9-F1
#
_cell.length_a   1.000
_cell.length_b   1.000
_cell.length_c   1.000
_cell.angle_alpha   90.00
_cell.angle_beta   90.00
_cell.angle_gamma   90.00
#
_symmetry.space_group_name_H-M   'P 1'
#
loop_
_entity.id
_entity.type
_entity.pdbx_description
1 polymer ?
#
loop_
_entity_poly.entity_id
_entity_poly.type
_entity_poly.pdbx_seq_one_letter_code
_entity_poly.pdbx_strand_id
1 'polypeptide(L)'
;MAQGTYQQIGNTTYGPNGQTWQQVGNTTYGPNGQTSQQVGNTTYGANGQTYQQIGNTTYGPSGQTWQQIGNTTYGPDGKTCQLIGNTTYCN
;
A
#
# COMPACT_ATOMS: atom_id res chain seq x y z
N MET A 1 -1.12 5.22 5.44
CA MET A 1 -0.10 5.99 4.70
C MET A 1 -0.02 7.36 5.35
N ALA A 2 1.18 7.77 5.77
CA ALA A 2 1.45 9.15 6.15
C ALA A 2 1.55 10.00 4.88
N GLN A 3 1.24 11.30 5.00
CA GLN A 3 1.49 12.28 3.95
C GLN A 3 2.96 12.17 3.52
N GLY A 4 3.21 12.06 2.21
CA GLY A 4 4.56 11.87 1.73
C GLY A 4 4.67 11.27 0.34
N THR A 5 5.92 11.22 -0.12
CA THR A 5 6.29 10.68 -1.42
C THR A 5 6.85 9.27 -1.23
N TYR A 6 6.39 8.34 -2.06
CA TYR A 6 6.89 6.98 -2.13
C TYR A 6 7.46 6.73 -3.51
N GLN A 7 8.66 6.18 -3.62
CA GLN A 7 9.33 5.92 -4.89
C GLN A 7 9.63 4.44 -5.01
N GLN A 8 9.23 3.84 -6.14
CA GLN A 8 9.50 2.44 -6.43
C GLN A 8 10.73 2.31 -7.34
N ILE A 9 11.68 1.49 -6.93
CA ILE A 9 12.87 1.11 -7.72
C ILE A 9 12.96 -0.41 -7.70
N GLY A 10 12.69 -1.04 -8.85
CA GLY A 10 12.55 -2.49 -8.94
C GLY A 10 11.45 -2.99 -8.01
N ASN A 11 11.81 -3.93 -7.12
CA ASN A 11 10.89 -4.53 -6.15
C ASN A 11 10.93 -3.83 -4.78
N THR A 12 11.57 -2.66 -4.69
CA THR A 12 11.72 -1.91 -3.44
C THR A 12 10.97 -0.58 -3.52
N THR A 13 10.16 -0.29 -2.50
CA THR A 13 9.47 0.98 -2.32
C THR A 13 10.12 1.74 -1.18
N TYR A 14 10.59 2.95 -1.46
CA TYR A 14 11.13 3.89 -0.49
C TYR A 14 10.03 4.89 -0.15
N GLY A 15 9.73 5.08 1.13
CA GLY A 15 8.73 6.04 1.59
C GLY A 15 9.32 7.13 2.49
N PRO A 16 8.45 7.97 3.05
CA PRO A 16 8.86 9.05 3.92
C PRO A 16 9.54 8.51 5.19
N ASN A 17 10.39 9.35 5.81
CA ASN A 17 11.11 9.03 7.05
C ASN A 17 12.04 7.81 6.96
N GLY A 18 12.57 7.50 5.77
CA GLY A 18 13.51 6.39 5.55
C GLY A 18 12.86 5.00 5.61
N GLN A 19 11.53 4.92 5.62
CA GLN A 19 10.83 3.65 5.59
C GLN A 19 11.04 2.96 4.23
N THR A 20 11.36 1.67 4.25
CA THR A 20 11.60 0.90 3.03
C THR A 20 10.79 -0.39 3.09
N TRP A 21 10.18 -0.74 1.96
CA TRP A 21 9.47 -2.00 1.77
C TRP A 21 10.09 -2.75 0.60
N GLN A 22 10.29 -4.05 0.75
CA GLN A 22 10.84 -4.91 -0.29
C GLN A 22 9.91 -6.08 -0.58
N GLN A 23 9.56 -6.25 -1.85
CA GLN A 23 8.75 -7.36 -2.33
C GLN A 23 9.65 -8.53 -2.76
N VAL A 24 9.39 -9.72 -2.22
CA VAL A 24 10.00 -10.99 -2.65
C VAL A 24 8.89 -12.01 -2.87
N GLY A 25 8.68 -12.40 -4.14
CA GLY A 25 7.52 -13.21 -4.52
C GLY A 25 6.22 -12.52 -4.13
N ASN A 26 5.37 -13.20 -3.36
CA ASN A 26 4.10 -12.65 -2.86
C ASN A 26 4.21 -12.06 -1.45
N THR A 27 5.41 -11.93 -0.90
CA THR A 27 5.65 -11.39 0.44
C THR A 27 6.32 -10.02 0.37
N THR A 28 5.76 -9.05 1.09
CA THR A 28 6.35 -7.73 1.31
C THR A 28 6.96 -7.67 2.70
N TYR A 29 8.24 -7.30 2.78
CA TYR A 29 8.95 -7.02 4.01
C TYR A 29 9.02 -5.51 4.20
N GLY A 30 8.52 -5.02 5.32
CA GLY A 30 8.49 -3.61 5.68
C GLY A 30 9.41 -3.27 6.85
N PRO A 31 9.41 -1.98 7.26
CA PRO A 31 10.20 -1.52 8.38
C PRO A 31 9.74 -2.19 9.69
N ASN A 32 10.62 -2.24 10.69
CA ASN A 32 10.33 -2.76 12.04
C ASN A 32 9.83 -4.22 12.06
N GLY A 33 10.26 -5.05 11.10
CA GLY A 33 9.87 -6.46 11.01
C GLY A 33 8.43 -6.70 10.54
N GLN A 34 7.72 -5.66 10.11
CA GLN A 34 6.39 -5.82 9.54
C GLN A 34 6.49 -6.66 8.25
N THR A 35 5.66 -7.69 8.14
CA THR A 35 5.60 -8.53 6.94
C THR A 35 4.15 -8.63 6.50
N SER A 36 3.92 -8.62 5.19
CA SER A 36 2.63 -8.94 4.60
C SER A 36 2.77 -9.99 3.50
N GLN A 37 1.77 -10.84 3.34
CA GLN A 37 1.72 -11.85 2.31
C GLN A 37 0.42 -11.73 1.52
N GLN A 38 0.54 -11.74 0.20
CA GLN A 38 -0.59 -11.79 -0.70
C GLN A 38 -0.93 -13.24 -1.08
N VAL A 39 -2.20 -13.61 -0.94
CA VAL A 39 -2.76 -14.88 -1.39
C VAL A 39 -4.02 -14.58 -2.21
N GLY A 40 -3.94 -14.79 -3.53
CA GLY A 40 -4.98 -14.35 -4.44
C GLY A 40 -5.21 -12.85 -4.35
N ASN A 41 -6.47 -12.44 -4.12
CA ASN A 41 -6.85 -11.03 -3.98
C ASN A 41 -6.81 -10.54 -2.52
N THR A 42 -6.30 -11.36 -1.60
CA THR A 42 -6.24 -11.06 -0.16
C THR A 42 -4.80 -10.79 0.24
N THR A 43 -4.57 -9.71 0.98
CA THR A 43 -3.28 -9.39 1.59
C THR A 43 -3.40 -9.51 3.11
N TYR A 44 -2.64 -10.44 3.67
CA TYR A 44 -2.51 -10.64 5.11
C TYR A 44 -1.32 -9.80 5.59
N GLY A 45 -1.60 -8.74 6.34
CA GLY A 45 -0.60 -7.85 6.92
C GLY A 45 -0.17 -8.26 8.32
N ALA A 46 0.73 -7.46 8.89
CA ALA A 46 1.14 -7.59 10.27
C ALA A 46 -0.04 -7.35 11.24
N ASN A 47 0.06 -7.89 12.45
CA ASN A 47 -0.90 -7.68 13.55
C ASN A 47 -2.35 -8.08 13.20
N GLY A 48 -2.54 -9.09 12.33
CA GLY A 48 -3.87 -9.60 11.95
C GLY A 48 -4.66 -8.70 11.01
N GLN A 49 -4.06 -7.63 10.48
CA GLN A 49 -4.72 -6.78 9.49
C GLN A 49 -4.89 -7.54 8.19
N THR A 50 -6.11 -7.61 7.67
CA THR A 50 -6.40 -8.25 6.38
C THR A 50 -6.99 -7.23 5.43
N TYR A 51 -6.51 -7.25 4.19
CA TYR A 51 -7.00 -6.43 3.11
C TYR A 51 -7.52 -7.33 1.99
N GLN A 52 -8.67 -6.99 1.42
CA GLN A 52 -9.31 -7.73 0.33
C GLN A 52 -9.52 -6.80 -0.85
N GLN A 53 -8.98 -7.15 -2.01
CA GLN A 53 -9.24 -6.45 -3.25
C GLN A 53 -10.45 -7.08 -3.97
N ILE A 54 -11.37 -6.23 -4.42
CA ILE A 54 -12.52 -6.58 -5.28
C ILE A 54 -12.61 -5.50 -6.37
N GLY A 55 -12.31 -5.88 -7.62
CA GLY A 55 -12.17 -4.91 -8.71
C GLY A 55 -11.09 -3.88 -8.38
N ASN A 56 -11.43 -2.59 -8.52
CA ASN A 56 -10.52 -1.49 -8.23
C ASN A 56 -10.62 -0.98 -6.77
N THR A 57 -11.32 -1.71 -5.91
CA THR A 57 -11.56 -1.34 -4.51
C THR A 57 -10.82 -2.30 -3.60
N THR A 58 -10.09 -1.76 -2.62
CA THR A 58 -9.45 -2.51 -1.54
C THR A 58 -10.18 -2.22 -0.24
N TYR A 59 -10.68 -3.26 0.40
CA TYR A 59 -11.31 -3.22 1.71
C TYR A 59 -10.28 -3.63 2.75
N GLY A 60 -10.08 -2.83 3.79
CA GLY A 60 -9.19 -3.13 4.90
C GLY A 60 -9.91 -3.25 6.23
N PRO A 61 -9.15 -3.37 7.32
CA PRO A 61 -9.70 -3.50 8.65
C PRO A 61 -10.46 -2.23 9.08
N SER A 62 -11.40 -2.41 10.01
CA SER A 62 -12.17 -1.31 10.61
C SER A 62 -12.95 -0.44 9.62
N GLY A 63 -13.43 -1.03 8.52
CA GLY A 63 -14.24 -0.34 7.51
C GLY A 63 -13.45 0.59 6.57
N GLN A 64 -12.11 0.60 6.66
CA GLN A 64 -11.28 1.40 5.77
C GLN A 64 -11.39 0.88 4.35
N THR A 65 -11.66 1.77 3.39
CA THR A 65 -11.81 1.41 1.98
C THR A 65 -10.94 2.33 1.13
N TRP A 66 -10.24 1.76 0.17
CA TRP A 66 -9.48 2.48 -0.84
C TRP A 66 -10.01 2.16 -2.23
N GLN A 67 -10.20 3.17 -3.05
CA GLN A 67 -10.68 3.02 -4.42
C GLN A 67 -9.68 3.63 -5.39
N GLN A 68 -9.26 2.84 -6.36
CA GLN A 68 -8.38 3.29 -7.44
C GLN A 68 -9.20 3.73 -8.66
N ILE A 69 -8.94 4.93 -9.15
CA ILE A 69 -9.50 5.49 -10.38
C ILE A 69 -8.35 6.03 -11.21
N GLY A 70 -8.05 5.36 -12.32
CA GLY A 70 -6.84 5.63 -13.11
C GLY A 70 -5.58 5.46 -12.25
N ASN A 71 -4.74 6.49 -12.22
CA ASN A 71 -3.50 6.51 -11.44
C ASN A 71 -3.68 7.10 -10.03
N THR A 72 -4.90 7.36 -9.60
CA THR A 72 -5.21 7.96 -8.30
C THR A 72 -5.94 6.97 -7.41
N THR A 73 -5.48 6.83 -6.17
CA THR A 73 -6.11 6.03 -5.12
C THR A 73 -6.70 6.95 -4.07
N TYR A 74 -8.01 6.88 -3.90
CA TYR A 74 -8.75 7.56 -2.84
C TYR A 74 -8.89 6.63 -1.65
N GLY A 75 -8.66 7.14 -0.44
CA GLY A 75 -8.72 6.39 0.81
C GLY A 75 -9.62 7.06 1.84
N PRO A 76 -9.72 6.46 3.05
CA PRO A 76 -10.50 7.02 4.14
C PRO A 76 -9.90 8.36 4.61
N ASP A 77 -10.75 9.18 5.25
CA ASP A 77 -10.37 10.46 5.86
C ASP A 77 -9.79 11.49 4.88
N GLY A 78 -10.23 11.45 3.61
CA GLY A 78 -9.80 12.40 2.57
C GLY A 78 -8.40 12.14 2.00
N LYS A 79 -7.79 11.00 2.35
CA LYS A 79 -6.49 10.60 1.81
C LYS A 79 -6.58 10.30 0.33
N THR A 80 -5.62 10.80 -0.43
CA THR A 80 -5.53 10.66 -1.88
C THR A 80 -4.06 10.45 -2.23
N CYS A 81 -3.78 9.42 -3.01
CA CYS A 81 -2.44 9.09 -3.48
C CYS A 81 -2.43 9.05 -4.99
N GLN A 82 -1.52 9.78 -5.65
CA GLN A 82 -1.41 9.79 -7.11
C GLN A 82 -0.08 9.21 -7.56
N LEU A 83 -0.12 8.24 -8.47
CA LEU A 83 1.05 7.66 -9.12
C LEU A 83 1.43 8.47 -10.37
N ILE A 84 2.67 8.95 -10.40
CA ILE A 84 3.29 9.66 -11.53
C ILE A 84 4.63 8.98 -11.82
N GLY A 85 4.71 8.29 -12.96
CA GLY A 85 5.86 7.43 -13.27
C GLY A 85 5.97 6.28 -12.25
N ASN A 86 7.09 6.22 -11.53
CA ASN A 86 7.34 5.27 -10.44
C ASN A 86 7.24 5.90 -9.05
N THR A 87 6.65 7.09 -8.94
CA THR A 87 6.54 7.84 -7.70
C THR A 87 5.08 8.09 -7.33
N THR A 88 4.71 7.75 -6.10
CA THR A 88 3.38 7.96 -5.52
C THR A 88 3.40 9.11 -4.54
N TYR A 89 2.53 10.10 -4.74
CA TYR A 89 2.38 11.26 -3.87
C TYR A 89 1.08 11.16 -3.07
N CYS A 90 1.16 11.12 -1.75
CA CYS A 90 0.02 11.04 -0.85
C CYS A 90 -0.13 12.32 -0.01
N ASN A 91 -1.36 12.81 0.15
CA ASN A 91 -1.68 13.88 1.10
C ASN A 91 -2.05 13.37 2.50
#